data_AF-A0A420EPN5-F1
#
_entry.id   AF-A0A420EPN5-F1
#
_cell.length_a   1.000
_cell.length_b   1.000
_cell.length_c   1.000
_cell.angle_alpha   90.00
_cell.angle_beta   90.00
_cell.angle_gamma   90.00
#
_symmetry.space_group_name_H-M   'P 1'
#
loop_
_entity.id
_entity.type
_entity.pdbx_description
1 polymer ?
#
loop_
_entity_poly.entity_id
_entity_poly.type
_entity_poly.pdbx_seq_one_letter_code
_entity_poly.pdbx_strand_id
1 'polypeptide(L)'
;MTHGKTLILVVVALVSGFGAGFVLRPMIVPMHPVAATPGDALSTQYPVAPRSKQYFAAHLDKARQVLAACKDGAVGGDECANAERAVIEADGHDRFKRFMGN
;
A
#
# COMPACT_ATOMS: atom_id res chain seq x y z
N MET A 1 3.15 5.37 44.23
CA MET A 1 2.61 4.16 43.54
C MET A 1 1.54 4.45 42.47
N THR A 2 1.09 5.69 42.28
CA THR A 2 0.04 6.05 41.31
C THR A 2 0.58 6.37 39.90
N HIS A 3 1.74 7.01 39.81
CA HIS A 3 2.34 7.50 38.55
C HIS A 3 2.68 6.40 37.53
N GLY A 4 3.16 5.24 38.00
CA GLY A 4 3.44 4.09 37.13
C GLY A 4 2.16 3.49 36.54
N LYS A 5 1.07 3.46 37.31
CA LYS A 5 -0.21 2.92 36.85
C LYS A 5 -0.85 3.81 35.78
N THR A 6 -0.77 5.14 35.94
CA THR A 6 -1.22 6.09 34.91
C THR A 6 -0.43 5.96 33.61
N LEU A 7 0.90 5.84 33.69
CA LEU A 7 1.74 5.62 32.50
C LEU A 7 1.38 4.35 31.74
N ILE A 8 1.16 3.23 32.46
CA ILE A 8 0.76 1.96 31.82
C ILE A 8 -0.58 2.11 31.10
N LEU A 9 -1.57 2.75 31.74
CA LEU A 9 -2.88 2.96 31.12
C LEU A 9 -2.80 3.83 29.85
N VAL A 10 -1.98 4.88 29.86
CA VAL A 10 -1.76 5.75 28.69
C VAL A 10 -1.13 4.97 27.54
N VAL A 11 -0.10 4.16 27.82
CA VAL A 11 0.56 3.34 26.79
C VAL A 11 -0.39 2.31 26.20
N VAL A 12 -1.18 1.63 27.04
CA VAL A 12 -2.17 0.64 26.59
C VAL A 12 -3.24 1.28 25.70
N ALA A 13 -3.74 2.46 26.07
CA ALA A 13 -4.70 3.21 25.27
C ALA A 13 -4.11 3.69 23.93
N LEU A 14 -2.84 4.12 23.93
CA LEU A 14 -2.15 4.56 22.72
C LEU A 14 -1.98 3.40 21.72
N VAL A 15 -1.51 2.25 22.19
CA VAL A 15 -1.27 1.08 21.34
C VAL A 15 -2.58 0.52 20.78
N SER A 16 -3.63 0.44 21.59
CA SER A 16 -4.94 -0.05 21.13
C SER A 16 -5.59 0.91 20.13
N GLY A 17 -5.53 2.22 20.37
CA GLY A 17 -6.04 3.23 19.44
C GLY A 17 -5.28 3.25 18.12
N PHE A 18 -3.95 3.17 18.17
CA PHE A 18 -3.11 3.13 16.96
C PHE A 18 -3.32 1.84 16.16
N GLY A 19 -3.37 0.68 16.84
CA GLY A 19 -3.63 -0.61 16.22
C GLY A 19 -4.99 -0.67 15.54
N ALA A 20 -6.05 -0.21 16.23
CA ALA A 20 -7.39 -0.15 15.65
C ALA A 20 -7.46 0.82 14.46
N GLY A 21 -6.86 2.00 14.56
CA GLY A 21 -6.82 2.98 13.46
C GLY A 21 -6.06 2.46 12.24
N PHE A 22 -4.96 1.73 12.43
CA PHE A 22 -4.19 1.12 11.35
C PHE A 22 -4.92 -0.05 10.69
N VAL A 23 -5.77 -0.78 11.40
CA VAL A 23 -6.62 -1.85 10.83
C VAL A 23 -7.85 -1.28 10.10
N LEU A 24 -8.38 -0.13 10.51
CA LEU A 24 -9.51 0.52 9.81
C LEU A 24 -9.07 1.33 8.58
N ARG A 25 -7.87 1.92 8.56
CA ARG A 25 -7.33 2.70 7.42
C ARG A 25 -7.31 1.97 6.06
N PRO A 26 -7.00 0.66 5.94
CA PRO A 26 -6.94 -0.07 4.67
C PRO A 26 -8.32 -0.32 4.05
N MET A 27 -9.42 -0.12 4.79
CA MET A 27 -10.80 -0.30 4.30
C MET A 27 -11.42 1.00 3.75
N ILE A 28 -10.67 2.10 3.69
CA ILE A 28 -11.10 3.37 3.05
C ILE A 28 -10.38 3.57 1.71
N VAL A 29 -10.05 2.49 1.02
CA VAL A 29 -9.82 2.57 -0.43
C VAL A 29 -11.19 2.40 -1.06
N PRO A 30 -11.68 3.36 -1.86
CA PRO A 30 -12.92 3.17 -2.59
C PRO A 30 -12.73 1.95 -3.49
N MET A 31 -13.42 0.86 -3.16
CA MET A 31 -13.70 -0.18 -4.13
C MET A 31 -14.48 0.55 -5.23
N HIS A 32 -13.81 0.91 -6.32
CA HIS A 32 -14.51 1.40 -7.50
C HIS A 32 -15.43 0.23 -7.91
N PRO A 33 -16.76 0.38 -7.83
CA PRO A 33 -17.62 -0.58 -8.50
C PRO A 33 -17.24 -0.49 -9.97
N VAL A 34 -16.65 -1.56 -10.50
CA VAL A 34 -16.49 -1.73 -11.95
C VAL A 34 -17.92 -1.75 -12.49
N ALA A 35 -18.35 -0.59 -12.96
CA ALA A 35 -19.54 -0.47 -13.78
C ALA A 35 -19.23 -1.25 -15.07
N ALA A 36 -19.78 -2.46 -15.16
CA ALA A 36 -19.75 -3.26 -16.36
C ALA A 36 -20.44 -2.48 -17.48
N THR A 37 -19.63 -1.90 -18.37
CA THR A 37 -20.11 -1.25 -19.59
C THR A 37 -19.99 -2.29 -20.71
N PRO A 38 -21.09 -2.78 -21.29
CA PRO A 38 -21.01 -3.77 -22.36
C PRO A 38 -20.78 -3.03 -23.68
N GLY A 39 -19.52 -2.83 -24.04
CA GLY A 39 -19.19 -2.25 -25.34
C GLY A 39 -17.83 -1.61 -25.42
N ASP A 40 -16.76 -2.40 -25.30
CA ASP A 40 -15.52 -2.11 -26.03
C ASP A 40 -14.72 -3.40 -26.21
N ALA A 41 -15.15 -4.16 -27.21
CA ALA A 41 -14.37 -5.24 -27.78
C ALA A 41 -13.26 -4.64 -28.65
N LEU A 42 -12.18 -4.14 -28.04
CA LEU A 42 -10.82 -4.20 -28.57
C LEU A 42 -9.83 -3.66 -27.53
N SER A 43 -9.57 -4.44 -26.49
CA SER A 43 -8.33 -4.33 -25.72
C SER A 43 -7.92 -5.74 -25.36
N THR A 44 -7.38 -6.47 -26.34
CA THR A 44 -6.53 -7.63 -26.07
C THR A 44 -5.21 -7.13 -25.50
N GLN A 45 -5.26 -6.44 -24.36
CA GLN A 45 -4.12 -6.41 -23.46
C GLN A 45 -4.13 -7.79 -22.82
N TYR A 46 -3.27 -8.66 -23.34
CA TYR A 46 -2.83 -9.87 -22.65
C TYR A 46 -2.78 -9.55 -21.15
N PRO A 47 -3.46 -10.29 -20.26
CA PRO A 47 -3.17 -10.16 -18.84
C PRO A 47 -1.73 -10.66 -18.70
N VAL A 48 -0.77 -9.75 -18.84
CA VAL A 48 0.57 -9.93 -18.32
C VAL A 48 0.31 -10.27 -16.87
N ALA A 49 0.53 -11.52 -16.50
CA ALA A 49 0.23 -11.99 -15.17
C ALA A 49 0.80 -10.97 -14.18
N PRO A 50 -0.01 -10.51 -13.20
CA PRO A 50 0.34 -9.36 -12.38
C PRO A 50 1.73 -9.58 -11.81
N ARG A 51 2.65 -8.68 -12.16
CA ARG A 51 4.05 -8.82 -11.77
C ARG A 51 4.12 -8.90 -10.26
N SER A 52 4.87 -9.88 -9.77
CA SER A 52 4.95 -10.13 -8.34
C SER A 52 5.66 -8.96 -7.64
N LYS A 53 5.35 -8.76 -6.36
CA LYS A 53 6.02 -7.76 -5.51
C LYS A 53 7.56 -7.86 -5.58
N GLN A 54 8.10 -9.08 -5.70
CA GLN A 54 9.55 -9.32 -5.78
C GLN A 54 10.18 -8.67 -7.03
N TYR A 55 9.47 -8.68 -8.16
CA TYR A 55 9.91 -8.02 -9.38
C TYR A 55 10.00 -6.50 -9.18
N PHE A 56 9.00 -5.91 -8.52
CA PHE A 56 8.99 -4.49 -8.22
C PHE A 56 10.00 -4.08 -7.15
N ALA A 57 10.31 -4.96 -6.18
CA ALA A 57 11.37 -4.72 -5.20
C ALA A 57 12.75 -4.59 -5.87
N ALA A 58 13.01 -5.37 -6.94
CA ALA A 58 14.22 -5.24 -7.75
C ALA A 58 14.17 -4.04 -8.73
N HIS A 59 12.98 -3.54 -9.05
CA HIS A 59 12.75 -2.50 -10.05
C HIS A 59 11.80 -1.41 -9.52
N LEU A 60 12.26 -0.65 -8.52
CA LEU A 60 11.45 0.39 -7.87
C LEU A 60 11.02 1.50 -8.82
N ASP A 61 11.83 1.86 -9.81
CA ASP A 61 11.48 2.88 -10.79
C ASP A 61 10.30 2.44 -11.67
N LYS A 62 10.26 1.16 -12.04
CA LYS A 62 9.10 0.58 -12.74
C LYS A 62 7.89 0.49 -11.82
N ALA A 63 8.07 0.22 -10.53
CA ALA A 63 6.97 0.22 -9.58
C ALA A 63 6.31 1.60 -9.49
N ARG A 64 7.09 2.68 -9.46
CA ARG A 64 6.58 4.07 -9.48
C ARG A 64 5.83 4.41 -10.78
N GLN A 65 6.33 3.95 -11.93
CA GLN A 65 5.64 4.11 -13.21
C GLN A 65 4.30 3.37 -13.24
N VAL A 66 4.27 2.13 -12.73
CA VAL A 66 3.04 1.35 -12.62
C VAL A 66 2.05 2.05 -11.68
N LEU A 67 2.50 2.62 -10.55
CA LEU A 67 1.62 3.39 -9.67
C LEU A 67 1.04 4.65 -10.32
N ALA A 68 1.78 5.31 -11.20
CA ALA A 68 1.23 6.41 -12.00
C ALA A 68 0.12 5.90 -12.94
N ALA A 69 0.39 4.81 -13.67
CA ALA A 69 -0.61 4.17 -14.54
C ALA A 69 -1.83 3.63 -13.77
N CYS A 70 -1.66 3.22 -12.50
CA CYS A 70 -2.75 2.82 -11.61
C CYS A 70 -3.64 4.00 -11.20
N LYS A 71 -3.08 5.20 -11.04
CA LYS A 71 -3.86 6.42 -10.76
C LYS A 71 -4.69 6.85 -11.96
N ASP A 72 -4.18 6.61 -13.16
CA ASP A 72 -4.87 6.90 -14.43
C ASP A 72 -5.91 5.84 -14.80
N GLY A 73 -6.06 4.78 -13.98
CA GLY A 73 -7.00 3.68 -14.22
C GLY A 73 -6.59 2.73 -15.36
N ALA A 74 -5.38 2.88 -15.90
CA ALA A 74 -4.87 2.11 -17.03
C ALA A 74 -4.35 0.71 -16.62
N VAL A 75 -3.99 0.54 -15.35
CA VAL A 75 -3.59 -0.74 -14.75
C VAL A 75 -4.38 -0.89 -13.46
N GLY A 76 -4.98 -2.06 -13.22
CA GLY A 76 -5.84 -2.29 -12.08
C GLY A 76 -5.63 -3.67 -11.45
N GLY A 77 -5.97 -3.79 -10.16
CA GLY A 77 -5.91 -5.06 -9.43
C GLY A 77 -4.57 -5.35 -8.77
N ASP A 78 -4.16 -6.62 -8.74
CA ASP A 78 -3.02 -7.11 -7.95
C ASP A 78 -1.68 -6.48 -8.36
N GLU A 79 -1.53 -6.03 -9.60
CA GLU A 79 -0.30 -5.38 -10.06
C GLU A 79 -0.06 -4.03 -9.38
N CYS A 80 -1.13 -3.24 -9.19
CA CYS A 80 -1.08 -1.97 -8.45
C CYS A 80 -0.77 -2.21 -6.97
N ALA A 81 -1.42 -3.19 -6.36
CA ALA A 81 -1.18 -3.56 -4.97
C ALA A 81 0.26 -4.06 -4.75
N ASN A 82 0.78 -4.88 -5.66
CA ASN A 82 2.15 -5.40 -5.59
C ASN A 82 3.21 -4.30 -5.78
N ALA A 83 2.98 -3.38 -6.73
CA ALA A 83 3.86 -2.23 -6.95
C ALA A 83 3.85 -1.26 -5.76
N GLU A 84 2.66 -0.98 -5.20
CA GLU A 84 2.51 -0.09 -4.05
C GLU A 84 3.25 -0.63 -2.83
N ARG A 85 3.05 -1.92 -2.52
CA ARG A 85 3.72 -2.57 -1.38
C ARG A 85 5.24 -2.55 -1.53
N ALA A 86 5.77 -2.73 -2.73
CA ALA A 86 7.20 -2.67 -2.98
C ALA A 86 7.77 -1.26 -2.75
N VAL A 87 7.06 -0.22 -3.21
CA VAL A 87 7.50 1.18 -3.02
C VAL A 87 7.42 1.60 -1.55
N ILE A 88 6.33 1.27 -0.85
CA ILE A 88 6.17 1.62 0.57
C ILE A 88 7.25 0.98 1.43
N GLU A 89 7.59 -0.29 1.17
CA GLU A 89 8.63 -0.98 1.93
C GLU A 89 10.02 -0.41 1.65
N ALA A 90 10.33 -0.10 0.39
CA ALA A 90 11.59 0.53 0.03
C ALA A 90 11.73 1.94 0.62
N ASP A 91 10.72 2.79 0.47
CA ASP A 91 10.71 4.15 1.02
C ASP A 91 10.73 4.11 2.56
N GLY A 92 10.02 3.16 3.18
CA GLY A 92 10.03 2.93 4.62
C GLY A 92 11.42 2.54 5.13
N HIS A 93 12.08 1.63 4.44
CA HIS A 93 13.45 1.21 4.75
C HIS A 93 14.47 2.34 4.54
N ASP A 94 14.35 3.13 3.47
CA ASP A 94 15.23 4.28 3.23
C ASP A 94 15.03 5.38 4.28
N ARG A 95 13.78 5.65 4.67
CA ARG A 95 13.48 6.59 5.76
C ARG A 95 14.00 6.06 7.10
N PHE A 96 13.86 4.77 7.35
CA PHE A 96 14.38 4.14 8.55
C PHE A 96 15.90 4.21 8.62
N LYS A 97 16.62 3.97 7.50
CA LYS A 97 18.07 4.16 7.43
C LYS A 97 18.49 5.59 7.71
N ARG A 98 17.82 6.57 7.09
CA ARG A 98 18.05 8.01 7.38
C ARG A 98 17.81 8.33 8.85
N PHE A 99 16.80 7.72 9.47
CA PHE A 99 16.50 7.90 10.89
C PHE A 99 17.55 7.26 11.81
N MET A 100 18.09 6.09 11.42
CA MET A 100 19.15 5.38 12.15
C MET A 100 20.56 5.95 11.93
N GLY A 101 20.71 6.96 11.06
CA GLY A 101 21.93 7.78 10.97
C GLY A 101 23.18 7.06 10.46
N ASN A 102 23.03 6.07 9.57
CA ASN A 102 24.15 5.32 9.00
C ASN A 102 24.18 5.40 7.47
#